data_AF-A0A8T4VQQ8-F1
#
_entry.id   AF-A0A8T4VQQ8-F1
#
_cell.length_a   1.000
_cell.length_b   1.000
_cell.length_c   1.000
_cell.angle_alpha   90.00
_cell.angle_beta   90.00
_cell.angle_gamma   90.00
#
_symmetry.space_group_name_H-M   'P 1'
#
loop_
_entity.id
_entity.type
_entity.pdbx_description
1 polymer ?
#
loop_
_entity_poly.entity_id
_entity_poly.type
_entity_poly.pdbx_seq_one_letter_code
_entity_poly.pdbx_strand_id
1 'polypeptide(L)'
;MRKRHKKISIDLGELVSFRLVETTVDNERVFLLKTTEGTSVSYASTLQKFQMEGQPDRYFFYARKAFEEGFVNEQGLELLVQMEKLTLKEYYDDVQSGEREQFPHGTHLNRANVAILTELALETIEGFETANREGKIKLIRDKIIGKNEETGKRVLQFFLDCGLGGMLMHSRYLDKKNSPLAVLELYNRERKLNLFDRSQGEYLGRWEIRKRGMWKGKAGKDLAVEAIEDVLWKIPGYKTATREEKIRLIRTYVMGYRSPTGKEHGTLQFFKDSGLSGMLSKSPHLAKHSSPPAVLRLYDEGRSVGLFDPDKDDSIKETELRRGHQSHRYGK
;
A
#
# COMPACT_ATOMS: atom_id res chain seq x y z
N MET A 1 -12.04 -49.80 -15.20
CA MET A 1 -10.81 -49.17 -15.76
C MET A 1 -9.88 -48.80 -14.61
N ARG A 2 -8.68 -49.41 -14.53
CA ARG A 2 -7.68 -49.12 -13.50
C ARG A 2 -7.09 -47.72 -13.74
N LYS A 3 -7.26 -46.79 -12.80
CA LYS A 3 -6.56 -45.48 -12.82
C LYS A 3 -5.06 -45.75 -12.72
N ARG A 4 -4.32 -45.51 -13.79
CA ARG A 4 -2.84 -45.52 -13.77
C ARG A 4 -2.38 -44.34 -12.92
N HIS A 5 -1.95 -44.59 -11.69
CA HIS A 5 -1.17 -43.63 -10.92
C HIS A 5 0.17 -43.45 -11.64
N LYS A 6 0.44 -42.25 -12.14
CA LYS A 6 1.76 -41.92 -12.70
C LYS A 6 2.71 -41.73 -11.51
N LYS A 7 3.36 -42.82 -11.11
CA LYS A 7 4.41 -42.83 -10.10
C LYS A 7 5.66 -42.25 -10.77
N ILE A 8 6.03 -41.03 -10.43
CA ILE A 8 7.30 -40.45 -10.86
C ILE A 8 8.15 -40.32 -9.61
N SER A 9 9.17 -41.18 -9.50
CA SER A 9 10.28 -40.95 -8.58
C SER A 9 11.17 -39.89 -9.24
N ILE A 10 11.37 -38.77 -8.55
CA ILE A 10 12.48 -37.88 -8.87
C ILE A 10 13.67 -38.45 -8.11
N ASP A 11 14.56 -39.11 -8.84
CA ASP A 11 15.81 -39.66 -8.30
C ASP A 11 16.83 -38.53 -8.25
N LEU A 12 17.23 -38.14 -7.03
CA LEU A 12 18.11 -36.99 -6.77
C LEU A 12 19.56 -37.43 -6.51
N GLY A 13 19.93 -38.61 -7.01
CA GLY A 13 21.14 -39.30 -6.58
C GLY A 13 20.94 -39.97 -5.22
N GLU A 14 21.97 -40.67 -4.76
CA GLU A 14 21.94 -41.73 -3.74
C GLU A 14 21.30 -41.41 -2.37
N LEU A 15 20.76 -40.21 -2.11
CA LEU A 15 20.39 -39.80 -0.77
C LEU A 15 18.93 -39.44 -0.46
N VAL A 16 18.01 -39.16 -1.40
CA VAL A 16 16.59 -38.98 -1.00
C VAL A 16 15.60 -39.25 -2.14
N SER A 17 14.65 -40.18 -1.90
CA SER A 17 13.47 -40.35 -2.77
C SER A 17 12.30 -39.52 -2.23
N PHE A 18 11.74 -38.64 -3.06
CA PHE A 18 10.52 -37.89 -2.74
C PHE A 18 9.29 -38.64 -3.24
N ARG A 19 8.20 -38.60 -2.47
CA ARG A 19 6.88 -38.98 -2.99
C ARG A 19 6.03 -37.73 -3.11
N LEU A 20 5.69 -37.40 -4.35
CA LEU A 20 4.58 -36.52 -4.62
C LEU A 20 3.30 -37.27 -4.21
N VAL A 21 2.65 -36.81 -3.15
CA VAL A 21 1.39 -37.41 -2.68
C VAL A 21 0.26 -36.46 -3.05
N GLU A 22 -0.64 -36.94 -3.92
CA GLU A 22 -1.92 -36.30 -4.21
C GLU A 22 -2.79 -36.37 -2.93
N THR A 23 -3.23 -35.22 -2.43
CA THR A 23 -4.12 -35.12 -1.26
C THR A 23 -5.20 -34.08 -1.50
N THR A 24 -6.15 -33.97 -0.57
CA THR A 24 -7.26 -33.02 -0.66
C THR A 24 -7.24 -32.13 0.58
N VAL A 25 -7.12 -30.82 0.37
CA VAL A 25 -7.24 -29.79 1.42
C VAL A 25 -8.40 -28.90 1.02
N ASP A 26 -9.39 -28.72 1.90
CA ASP A 26 -10.57 -27.89 1.66
C ASP A 26 -11.30 -28.16 0.33
N ASN A 27 -11.45 -29.45 -0.02
CA ASN A 27 -12.02 -29.94 -1.29
C ASN A 27 -11.22 -29.61 -2.57
N GLU A 28 -10.00 -29.08 -2.45
CA GLU A 28 -9.09 -28.87 -3.57
C GLU A 28 -8.00 -29.94 -3.61
N ARG A 29 -7.62 -30.38 -4.82
CA ARG A 29 -6.51 -31.32 -5.00
C ARG A 29 -5.19 -30.58 -4.86
N VAL A 30 -4.37 -31.04 -3.94
CA VAL A 30 -3.05 -30.47 -3.64
C VAL A 30 -2.01 -31.58 -3.71
N PHE A 31 -0.82 -31.28 -4.20
CA PHE A 31 0.30 -32.20 -4.24
C PHE A 31 1.33 -31.77 -3.19
N LEU A 32 1.66 -32.68 -2.28
CA LEU A 32 2.65 -32.45 -1.24
C LEU A 32 3.92 -33.24 -1.57
N LEU A 33 5.08 -32.60 -1.39
CA LEU A 33 6.36 -33.30 -1.28
C LEU A 33 6.40 -33.97 0.10
N LYS A 34 5.90 -35.21 0.18
CA LYS A 34 6.00 -36.02 1.38
C LYS A 34 7.31 -36.80 1.34
N THR A 35 8.09 -36.66 2.42
CA THR A 35 8.99 -37.73 2.82
C THR A 35 8.13 -38.95 3.16
N THR A 36 8.73 -40.14 3.14
CA THR A 36 8.04 -41.40 3.49
C THR A 36 7.39 -41.41 4.88
N GLU A 37 7.62 -40.38 5.72
CA GLU A 37 7.19 -40.29 7.11
C GLU A 37 6.08 -39.24 7.40
N GLY A 38 5.57 -38.52 6.39
CA GLY A 38 4.25 -37.87 6.48
C GLY A 38 4.10 -36.61 7.35
N THR A 39 5.17 -35.97 7.84
CA THR A 39 5.12 -34.74 8.66
C THR A 39 5.31 -33.45 7.85
N SER A 40 4.59 -32.38 8.22
CA SER A 40 4.88 -31.00 7.81
C SER A 40 6.19 -30.55 8.47
N VAL A 41 7.13 -29.99 7.71
CA VAL A 41 8.46 -29.64 8.24
C VAL A 41 8.75 -28.15 8.00
N SER A 42 9.35 -27.47 8.98
CA SER A 42 9.77 -26.06 8.82
C SER A 42 10.90 -25.92 7.79
N TYR A 43 11.11 -24.71 7.27
CA TYR A 43 12.18 -24.40 6.32
C TYR A 43 13.58 -24.80 6.83
N ALA A 44 13.89 -24.47 8.09
CA ALA A 44 15.16 -24.85 8.71
C ALA A 44 15.32 -26.39 8.79
N SER A 45 14.26 -27.08 9.22
CA SER A 45 14.21 -28.54 9.26
C SER A 45 14.32 -29.18 7.88
N THR A 46 13.82 -28.49 6.85
CA THR A 46 13.86 -28.90 5.45
C THR A 46 15.29 -28.82 4.92
N LEU A 47 16.01 -27.71 5.17
CA LEU A 47 17.41 -27.57 4.74
C LEU A 47 18.31 -28.65 5.36
N GLN A 48 18.16 -28.92 6.67
CA GLN A 48 18.90 -29.99 7.35
C GLN A 48 18.51 -31.39 6.86
N LYS A 49 17.21 -31.69 6.76
CA LYS A 49 16.73 -33.02 6.30
C LYS A 49 17.13 -33.34 4.87
N PHE A 50 17.32 -32.34 4.01
CA PHE A 50 17.68 -32.54 2.61
C PHE A 50 19.16 -32.35 2.30
N GLN A 51 20.04 -32.29 3.32
CA GLN A 51 21.48 -32.02 3.15
C GLN A 51 21.76 -30.79 2.28
N MET A 52 20.84 -29.82 2.27
CA MET A 52 20.96 -28.55 1.55
C MET A 52 21.43 -27.44 2.48
N GLU A 53 22.03 -27.80 3.60
CA GLU A 53 22.63 -26.87 4.56
C GLU A 53 23.68 -26.00 3.83
N GLY A 54 23.51 -24.68 3.92
CA GLY A 54 24.35 -23.72 3.18
C GLY A 54 24.00 -23.53 1.70
N GLN A 55 22.96 -24.16 1.15
CA GLN A 55 22.54 -24.02 -0.26
C GLN A 55 21.05 -23.65 -0.44
N PRO A 56 20.58 -22.56 0.20
CA PRO A 56 19.16 -22.19 0.18
C PRO A 56 18.64 -21.91 -1.24
N ASP A 57 19.47 -21.37 -2.13
CA ASP A 57 19.08 -21.06 -3.51
C ASP A 57 18.72 -22.32 -4.32
N ARG A 58 19.38 -23.45 -4.05
CA ARG A 58 19.05 -24.73 -4.71
C ARG A 58 17.68 -25.23 -4.27
N TYR A 59 17.32 -25.09 -3.00
CA TYR A 59 16.00 -25.45 -2.50
C TYR A 59 14.89 -24.68 -3.23
N PHE A 60 15.01 -23.36 -3.30
CA PHE A 60 14.01 -22.52 -3.97
C PHE A 60 13.92 -22.78 -5.47
N PHE A 61 15.05 -23.04 -6.13
CA PHE A 61 15.07 -23.45 -7.52
C PHE A 61 14.23 -24.70 -7.75
N TYR A 62 14.38 -25.73 -6.92
CA TYR A 62 13.61 -26.97 -7.04
C TYR A 62 12.13 -26.79 -6.70
N ALA A 63 11.80 -26.02 -5.65
CA ALA A 63 10.40 -25.70 -5.32
C ALA A 63 9.69 -24.99 -6.48
N ARG A 64 10.37 -24.03 -7.11
CA ARG A 64 9.87 -23.32 -8.30
C ARG A 64 9.73 -24.24 -9.51
N LYS A 65 10.72 -25.09 -9.78
CA LYS A 65 10.67 -26.10 -10.85
C LYS A 65 9.47 -27.03 -10.69
N ALA A 66 9.21 -27.50 -9.46
CA ALA A 66 8.05 -28.34 -9.17
C ALA A 66 6.72 -27.63 -9.47
N PHE A 67 6.63 -26.32 -9.22
CA PHE A 67 5.45 -25.52 -9.56
C PHE A 67 5.30 -25.34 -11.08
N GLU A 68 6.39 -24.98 -11.78
CA GLU A 68 6.40 -24.76 -13.23
C GLU A 68 6.04 -26.04 -14.02
N GLU A 69 6.45 -27.21 -13.52
CA GLU A 69 6.14 -28.51 -14.11
C GLU A 69 4.75 -29.06 -13.68
N GLY A 70 3.99 -28.28 -12.90
CA GLY A 70 2.63 -28.61 -12.47
C GLY A 70 2.55 -29.68 -11.38
N PHE A 71 3.68 -30.01 -10.75
CA PHE A 71 3.74 -30.98 -9.66
C PHE A 71 3.24 -30.43 -8.34
N VAL A 72 3.31 -29.11 -8.11
CA VAL A 72 2.69 -28.47 -6.95
C VAL A 72 1.85 -27.29 -7.43
N ASN A 73 0.72 -27.07 -6.75
CA ASN A 73 -0.13 -25.91 -7.00
C ASN A 73 0.40 -24.67 -6.25
N GLU A 74 -0.27 -23.54 -6.38
CA GLU A 74 0.16 -22.28 -5.77
C GLU A 74 0.24 -22.35 -4.23
N GLN A 75 -0.74 -22.99 -3.58
CA GLN A 75 -0.72 -23.20 -2.13
C GLN A 75 0.46 -24.09 -1.70
N GLY A 76 0.75 -25.16 -2.46
CA GLY A 76 1.89 -26.04 -2.20
C GLY A 76 3.23 -25.31 -2.35
N LEU A 77 3.37 -24.46 -3.37
CA LEU A 77 4.55 -23.61 -3.52
C LEU A 77 4.70 -22.67 -2.31
N GLU A 78 3.63 -22.00 -1.88
CA GLU A 78 3.66 -21.11 -0.71
C GLU A 78 4.18 -21.83 0.54
N LEU A 79 3.67 -23.02 0.84
CA LEU A 79 4.11 -23.80 2.00
C LEU A 79 5.58 -24.19 1.93
N LEU A 80 6.08 -24.58 0.74
CA LEU A 80 7.49 -24.95 0.56
C LEU A 80 8.41 -23.76 0.80
N VAL A 81 8.06 -22.59 0.24
CA VAL A 81 8.94 -21.43 0.27
C VAL A 81 8.74 -20.54 1.50
N GLN A 82 7.83 -20.89 2.40
CA GLN A 82 7.58 -20.16 3.64
C GLN A 82 8.74 -20.31 4.62
N MET A 83 9.24 -19.18 5.12
CA MET A 83 10.27 -19.14 6.15
C MET A 83 9.70 -18.66 7.49
N GLU A 84 10.36 -19.06 8.58
CA GLU A 84 10.07 -18.52 9.91
C GLU A 84 10.58 -17.08 10.04
N LYS A 85 9.93 -16.26 10.87
CA LYS A 85 10.34 -14.86 11.09
C LYS A 85 11.79 -14.76 11.60
N LEU A 86 12.22 -15.68 12.45
CA LEU A 86 13.59 -15.70 12.99
C LEU A 86 14.63 -15.90 11.88
N THR A 87 14.43 -16.88 11.00
CA THR A 87 15.33 -17.12 9.86
C THR A 87 15.34 -15.94 8.89
N LEU A 88 14.19 -15.33 8.62
CA LEU A 88 14.13 -14.12 7.80
C LEU A 88 14.83 -12.93 8.46
N LYS A 89 14.80 -12.84 9.80
CA LYS A 89 15.52 -11.83 10.55
C LYS A 89 17.03 -12.04 10.45
N GLU A 90 17.53 -13.26 10.59
CA GLU A 90 18.94 -13.57 10.39
C GLU A 90 19.41 -13.14 9.00
N TYR A 91 18.69 -13.54 7.93
CA TYR A 91 19.03 -13.08 6.58
C TYR A 91 18.90 -11.57 6.38
N TYR A 92 17.95 -10.94 7.06
CA TYR A 92 17.81 -9.49 7.03
C TYR A 92 19.03 -8.81 7.67
N ASP A 93 19.44 -9.28 8.85
CA ASP A 93 20.58 -8.76 9.58
C ASP A 93 21.89 -8.97 8.77
N ASP A 94 22.10 -10.14 8.14
CA ASP A 94 23.22 -10.41 7.22
C ASP A 94 23.27 -9.42 6.04
N VAL A 95 22.11 -9.09 5.47
CA VAL A 95 22.01 -8.15 4.34
C VAL A 95 22.29 -6.73 4.80
N GLN A 96 21.84 -6.35 6.00
CA GLN A 96 22.09 -5.03 6.57
C GLN A 96 23.55 -4.85 7.01
N SER A 97 24.21 -5.90 7.50
CA SER A 97 25.64 -5.88 7.87
C SER A 97 26.58 -5.94 6.67
N GLY A 98 26.08 -6.33 5.50
CA GLY A 98 26.87 -6.53 4.29
C GLY A 98 27.57 -7.89 4.21
N GLU A 99 27.32 -8.79 5.17
CA GLU A 99 27.77 -10.19 5.12
C GLU A 99 27.12 -10.96 3.96
N ARG A 100 25.96 -10.49 3.49
CA ARG A 100 25.22 -11.04 2.36
C ARG A 100 24.77 -9.93 1.41
N GLU A 101 25.03 -10.08 0.11
CA GLU A 101 24.60 -9.07 -0.88
C GLU A 101 23.08 -9.01 -1.08
N GLN A 102 22.39 -10.14 -0.97
CA GLN A 102 20.95 -10.25 -1.23
C GLN A 102 20.32 -11.42 -0.47
N PHE A 103 19.01 -11.33 -0.23
CA PHE A 103 18.22 -12.45 0.29
C PHE A 103 18.33 -13.69 -0.62
N PRO A 104 18.22 -14.91 -0.05
CA PRO A 104 18.16 -16.14 -0.85
C PRO A 104 17.17 -16.03 -2.01
N HIS A 105 17.57 -16.53 -3.17
CA HIS A 105 16.75 -16.48 -4.37
C HIS A 105 15.47 -17.27 -4.14
N GLY A 106 14.31 -16.64 -4.26
CA GLY A 106 13.02 -17.28 -4.03
C GLY A 106 12.31 -16.87 -2.73
N THR A 107 12.97 -16.14 -1.82
CA THR A 107 12.32 -15.60 -0.62
C THR A 107 11.07 -14.77 -0.94
N HIS A 108 11.09 -14.05 -2.08
CA HIS A 108 9.98 -13.22 -2.56
C HIS A 108 8.82 -14.01 -3.24
N LEU A 109 8.97 -15.34 -3.38
CA LEU A 109 7.96 -16.24 -3.94
C LEU A 109 6.90 -16.67 -2.92
N ASN A 110 6.98 -16.18 -1.68
CA ASN A 110 5.96 -16.38 -0.65
C ASN A 110 5.44 -15.02 -0.15
N ARG A 111 4.12 -14.84 -0.10
CA ARG A 111 3.49 -13.59 0.39
C ARG A 111 3.77 -13.28 1.86
N ALA A 112 3.82 -14.30 2.73
CA ALA A 112 4.11 -14.14 4.15
C ALA A 112 5.57 -13.73 4.38
N ASN A 113 6.52 -14.26 3.60
CA ASN A 113 7.92 -13.81 3.65
C ASN A 113 8.04 -12.34 3.27
N VAL A 114 7.36 -11.91 2.20
CA VAL A 114 7.33 -10.49 1.78
C VAL A 114 6.75 -9.59 2.88
N ALA A 115 5.68 -10.04 3.54
CA ALA A 115 5.08 -9.31 4.66
C ALA A 115 6.00 -9.26 5.89
N ILE A 116 6.68 -10.36 6.23
CA ILE A 116 7.67 -10.42 7.33
C ILE A 116 8.85 -9.49 7.04
N LEU A 117 9.42 -9.53 5.83
CA LEU A 117 10.53 -8.66 5.46
C LEU A 117 10.13 -7.18 5.49
N THR A 118 8.90 -6.87 5.04
CA THR A 118 8.34 -5.52 5.17
C THR A 118 8.21 -5.12 6.64
N GLU A 119 7.78 -6.03 7.49
CA GLU A 119 7.67 -5.81 8.94
C GLU A 119 9.04 -5.53 9.56
N LEU A 120 10.05 -6.38 9.29
CA LEU A 120 11.42 -6.21 9.77
C LEU A 120 12.03 -4.87 9.32
N ALA A 121 11.80 -4.48 8.07
CA ALA A 121 12.22 -3.19 7.57
C ALA A 121 11.56 -2.03 8.34
N LEU A 122 10.25 -2.11 8.59
CA LEU A 122 9.53 -1.09 9.37
C LEU A 122 9.95 -1.07 10.85
N GLU A 123 10.29 -2.22 11.43
CA GLU A 123 10.79 -2.37 12.80
C GLU A 123 12.16 -1.67 13.00
N THR A 124 12.90 -1.33 11.93
CA THR A 124 14.09 -0.48 12.02
C THR A 124 13.77 0.97 12.42
N ILE A 125 12.52 1.39 12.27
CA ILE A 125 12.07 2.70 12.72
C ILE A 125 11.86 2.64 14.23
N GLU A 126 12.60 3.48 14.95
CA GLU A 126 12.50 3.58 16.40
C GLU A 126 11.05 3.72 16.87
N GLY A 127 10.63 2.82 17.76
CA GLY A 127 9.28 2.76 18.32
C GLY A 127 8.22 2.10 17.43
N PHE A 128 8.55 1.61 16.24
CA PHE A 128 7.57 0.98 15.35
C PHE A 128 7.03 -0.35 15.88
N GLU A 129 7.90 -1.18 16.43
CA GLU A 129 7.54 -2.51 16.96
C GLU A 129 6.46 -2.41 18.06
N THR A 130 6.63 -1.47 18.99
CA THR A 130 5.75 -1.27 20.15
C THR A 130 4.58 -0.32 19.89
N ALA A 131 4.56 0.36 18.74
CA ALA A 131 3.49 1.28 18.40
C ALA A 131 2.16 0.56 18.13
N ASN A 132 1.07 1.18 18.59
CA ASN A 132 -0.27 0.80 18.14
C ASN A 132 -0.49 1.17 16.66
N ARG A 133 -1.63 0.78 16.08
CA ARG A 133 -1.95 1.02 14.65
C ARG A 133 -1.77 2.49 14.25
N GLU A 134 -2.28 3.42 15.05
CA GLU A 134 -2.23 4.85 14.76
C GLU A 134 -0.80 5.40 14.87
N GLY A 135 -0.04 4.95 15.86
CA GLY A 135 1.39 5.22 15.99
C GLY A 135 2.19 4.71 14.80
N LYS A 136 1.91 3.50 14.31
CA LYS A 136 2.53 2.94 13.09
C LYS A 136 2.22 3.80 11.86
N ILE A 137 0.98 4.25 11.69
CA ILE A 137 0.60 5.17 10.60
C ILE A 137 1.39 6.48 10.69
N LYS A 138 1.49 7.06 11.89
CA LYS A 138 2.24 8.29 12.12
C LYS A 138 3.72 8.12 11.82
N LEU A 139 4.34 7.02 12.28
CA LEU A 139 5.75 6.71 12.00
C LEU A 139 6.00 6.53 10.50
N ILE A 140 5.12 5.82 9.78
CA ILE A 140 5.23 5.66 8.32
C ILE A 140 5.16 7.04 7.63
N ARG A 141 4.20 7.89 8.01
CA ARG A 141 4.07 9.24 7.46
C ARG A 141 5.29 10.11 7.72
N ASP A 142 5.74 10.14 8.96
CA ASP A 142 6.80 11.06 9.39
C ASP A 142 8.19 10.62 8.92
N LYS A 143 8.48 9.31 8.98
CA LYS A 143 9.83 8.76 8.75
C LYS A 143 10.04 8.25 7.32
N ILE A 144 9.00 7.72 6.68
CA ILE A 144 9.13 7.09 5.35
C ILE A 144 8.62 8.02 4.24
N ILE A 145 7.42 8.58 4.42
CA ILE A 145 6.80 9.44 3.42
C ILE A 145 7.44 10.84 3.46
N GLY A 146 7.49 11.45 4.65
CA GLY A 146 8.12 12.74 4.93
C GLY A 146 7.47 13.95 4.25
N LYS A 147 7.68 15.15 4.82
CA LYS A 147 7.08 16.42 4.36
C LYS A 147 7.77 17.10 3.17
N ASN A 148 8.99 16.68 2.78
CA ASN A 148 9.73 17.35 1.71
C ASN A 148 9.38 16.77 0.33
N GLU A 149 8.80 17.65 -0.48
CA GLU A 149 7.99 17.36 -1.67
C GLU A 149 8.73 16.71 -2.85
N GLU A 150 10.05 16.62 -2.82
CA GLU A 150 10.81 16.43 -4.06
C GLU A 150 10.80 15.00 -4.60
N THR A 151 10.61 13.96 -3.80
CA THR A 151 10.69 12.62 -4.38
C THR A 151 9.86 11.55 -3.67
N GLY A 152 8.91 10.97 -4.40
CA GLY A 152 8.41 9.60 -4.15
C GLY A 152 9.53 8.53 -4.19
N LYS A 153 10.78 8.94 -4.44
CA LYS A 153 11.97 8.15 -4.16
C LYS A 153 12.13 7.85 -2.68
N ARG A 154 11.59 8.62 -1.71
CA ARG A 154 11.83 8.32 -0.28
C ARG A 154 11.27 6.97 0.17
N VAL A 155 10.02 6.67 -0.18
CA VAL A 155 9.42 5.37 0.17
C VAL A 155 10.09 4.23 -0.57
N LEU A 156 10.42 4.42 -1.85
CA LEU A 156 11.16 3.42 -2.63
C LEU A 156 12.58 3.22 -2.07
N GLN A 157 13.27 4.31 -1.77
CA GLN A 157 14.63 4.32 -1.24
C GLN A 157 14.68 3.67 0.12
N PHE A 158 13.72 3.93 1.01
CA PHE A 158 13.60 3.20 2.27
C PHE A 158 13.64 1.68 2.07
N PHE A 159 12.82 1.15 1.16
CA PHE A 159 12.86 -0.29 0.86
C PHE A 159 14.16 -0.74 0.18
N LEU A 160 14.79 0.11 -0.64
CA LEU A 160 16.10 -0.21 -1.24
C LEU A 160 17.22 -0.24 -0.20
N ASP A 161 17.23 0.71 0.74
CA ASP A 161 18.20 0.82 1.83
C ASP A 161 18.08 -0.37 2.79
N CYS A 162 16.85 -0.87 3.00
CA CYS A 162 16.59 -2.12 3.72
C CYS A 162 16.93 -3.39 2.91
N GLY A 163 17.59 -3.28 1.75
CA GLY A 163 17.96 -4.43 0.91
C GLY A 163 16.80 -5.11 0.18
N LEU A 164 15.59 -4.54 0.21
CA LEU A 164 14.36 -5.15 -0.34
C LEU A 164 14.14 -4.84 -1.83
N GLY A 165 15.18 -4.44 -2.56
CA GLY A 165 15.12 -4.16 -3.99
C GLY A 165 14.70 -5.36 -4.83
N GLY A 166 15.25 -6.54 -4.55
CA GLY A 166 14.87 -7.78 -5.24
C GLY A 166 13.38 -8.12 -5.06
N MET A 167 12.84 -7.89 -3.86
CA MET A 167 11.43 -8.08 -3.54
C MET A 167 10.52 -7.15 -4.37
N LEU A 168 10.88 -5.87 -4.48
CA LEU A 168 10.16 -4.86 -5.27
C LEU A 168 10.10 -5.19 -6.77
N MET A 169 11.13 -5.87 -7.28
CA MET A 169 11.30 -6.18 -8.70
C MET A 169 10.70 -7.52 -9.11
N HIS A 170 10.80 -8.52 -8.24
CA HIS A 170 10.59 -9.93 -8.62
C HIS A 170 9.42 -10.60 -7.90
N SER A 171 8.84 -10.00 -6.85
CA SER A 171 7.68 -10.59 -6.18
C SER A 171 6.45 -10.64 -7.11
N ARG A 172 5.87 -11.84 -7.25
CA ARG A 172 4.65 -12.09 -8.03
C ARG A 172 3.38 -11.60 -7.35
N TYR A 173 3.43 -11.26 -6.06
CA TYR A 173 2.28 -10.84 -5.25
C TYR A 173 2.07 -9.32 -5.24
N LEU A 174 2.98 -8.58 -5.87
CA LEU A 174 2.84 -7.14 -6.03
C LEU A 174 2.09 -6.87 -7.32
N ASP A 175 0.90 -6.27 -7.20
CA ASP A 175 0.07 -5.84 -8.34
C ASP A 175 0.82 -4.89 -9.29
N LYS A 176 1.90 -4.27 -8.80
CA LYS A 176 2.79 -3.44 -9.59
C LYS A 176 4.23 -3.58 -9.11
N LYS A 177 5.13 -3.95 -10.03
CA LYS A 177 6.58 -3.92 -9.81
C LYS A 177 7.07 -2.51 -9.50
N ASN A 178 8.10 -2.39 -8.66
CA ASN A 178 8.64 -1.11 -8.21
C ASN A 178 7.61 -0.19 -7.55
N SER A 179 6.64 -0.77 -6.84
CA SER A 179 5.58 -0.02 -6.16
C SER A 179 5.68 -0.24 -4.65
N PRO A 180 6.29 0.70 -3.91
CA PRO A 180 6.29 0.68 -2.45
C PRO A 180 4.87 0.63 -1.87
N LEU A 181 3.89 1.25 -2.55
CA LEU A 181 2.48 1.15 -2.19
C LEU A 181 1.98 -0.30 -2.23
N ALA A 182 2.38 -1.08 -3.26
CA ALA A 182 1.92 -2.46 -3.38
C ALA A 182 2.52 -3.34 -2.27
N VAL A 183 3.76 -3.05 -1.86
CA VAL A 183 4.41 -3.73 -0.73
C VAL A 183 3.66 -3.44 0.58
N LEU A 184 3.37 -2.16 0.85
CA LEU A 184 2.62 -1.77 2.05
C LEU A 184 1.17 -2.29 2.04
N GLU A 185 0.51 -2.35 0.89
CA GLU A 185 -0.83 -2.93 0.74
C GLU A 185 -0.83 -4.43 1.00
N LEU A 186 0.20 -5.15 0.50
CA LEU A 186 0.39 -6.56 0.79
C LEU A 186 0.64 -6.77 2.29
N TYR A 187 1.58 -6.04 2.90
CA TYR A 187 1.83 -6.09 4.35
C TYR A 187 0.57 -5.82 5.16
N ASN A 188 -0.19 -4.77 4.81
CA ASN A 188 -1.46 -4.44 5.44
C ASN A 188 -2.46 -5.59 5.38
N ARG A 189 -2.57 -6.28 4.24
CA ARG A 189 -3.48 -7.41 4.04
C ARG A 189 -3.04 -8.64 4.84
N GLU A 190 -1.77 -9.03 4.72
CA GLU A 190 -1.23 -10.21 5.40
C GLU A 190 -1.22 -10.07 6.93
N ARG A 191 -1.07 -8.85 7.44
CA ARG A 191 -1.11 -8.54 8.89
C ARG A 191 -2.46 -8.04 9.39
N LYS A 192 -3.46 -7.90 8.51
CA LYS A 192 -4.83 -7.43 8.84
C LYS A 192 -4.84 -6.11 9.62
N LEU A 193 -4.00 -5.15 9.21
CA LEU A 193 -3.72 -3.94 9.99
C LEU A 193 -4.72 -2.80 9.75
N ASN A 194 -5.49 -2.84 8.67
CA ASN A 194 -6.40 -1.77 8.26
C ASN A 194 -5.73 -0.37 8.22
N LEU A 195 -4.48 -0.32 7.75
CA LEU A 195 -3.71 0.91 7.58
C LEU A 195 -4.37 1.84 6.56
N PHE A 196 -4.94 1.31 5.48
CA PHE A 196 -5.53 2.09 4.38
C PHE A 196 -7.06 2.22 4.44
N ASP A 197 -7.67 1.90 5.60
CA ASP A 197 -9.12 1.93 5.78
C ASP A 197 -9.60 3.33 6.15
N ARG A 198 -10.22 4.03 5.19
CA ARG A 198 -10.72 5.41 5.33
C ARG A 198 -11.89 5.56 6.31
N SER A 199 -12.52 4.45 6.73
CA SER A 199 -13.56 4.47 7.75
C SER A 199 -13.00 4.69 9.16
N GLN A 200 -11.71 4.42 9.36
CA GLN A 200 -11.01 4.62 10.61
C GLN A 200 -10.68 6.09 10.85
N GLY A 201 -10.55 6.49 12.13
CA GLY A 201 -10.17 7.86 12.51
C GLY A 201 -8.82 8.27 11.91
N GLU A 202 -7.79 7.46 12.15
CA GLU A 202 -6.48 7.55 11.50
C GLU A 202 -6.31 6.44 10.45
N TYR A 203 -5.84 6.79 9.27
CA TYR A 203 -5.52 5.86 8.18
C TYR A 203 -4.43 6.47 7.32
N LEU A 204 -3.74 5.68 6.52
CA LEU A 204 -2.75 6.09 5.54
C LEU A 204 -3.43 6.27 4.17
N GLY A 205 -3.42 7.49 3.62
CA GLY A 205 -3.94 7.73 2.28
C GLY A 205 -3.07 7.05 1.22
N ARG A 206 -3.67 6.25 0.33
CA ARG A 206 -2.94 5.62 -0.78
C ARG A 206 -2.22 6.64 -1.66
N TRP A 207 -2.78 7.84 -1.76
CA TRP A 207 -2.23 8.95 -2.53
C TRP A 207 -0.98 9.56 -1.90
N GLU A 208 -0.77 9.36 -0.58
CA GLU A 208 0.42 9.82 0.13
C GLU A 208 1.68 9.07 -0.36
N ILE A 209 1.51 7.81 -0.78
CA ILE A 209 2.59 6.98 -1.34
C ILE A 209 2.68 7.20 -2.86
N ARG A 210 3.47 8.21 -3.24
CA ARG A 210 3.61 8.63 -4.64
C ARG A 210 4.22 7.54 -5.53
N LYS A 211 3.59 7.25 -6.67
CA LYS A 211 4.13 6.36 -7.72
C LYS A 211 3.97 6.95 -9.13
N ARG A 212 4.84 6.57 -10.07
CA ARG A 212 4.76 7.04 -11.47
C ARG A 212 3.41 6.63 -12.08
N GLY A 213 2.72 7.61 -12.65
CA GLY A 213 1.44 7.42 -13.34
C GLY A 213 0.24 7.14 -12.43
N MET A 214 0.33 7.39 -11.12
CA MET A 214 -0.76 7.09 -10.18
C MET A 214 -2.08 7.82 -10.48
N TRP A 215 -2.02 8.97 -11.14
CA TRP A 215 -3.19 9.78 -11.48
C TRP A 215 -3.83 9.39 -12.82
N LYS A 216 -3.35 8.36 -13.52
CA LYS A 216 -3.86 7.98 -14.85
C LYS A 216 -5.04 7.02 -14.75
N GLY A 217 -5.97 7.16 -15.69
CA GLY A 217 -7.12 6.26 -15.85
C GLY A 217 -8.16 6.43 -14.74
N LYS A 218 -9.23 5.63 -14.79
CA LYS A 218 -10.35 5.74 -13.84
C LYS A 218 -9.90 5.66 -12.38
N ALA A 219 -9.09 4.66 -12.04
CA ALA A 219 -8.54 4.52 -10.68
C ALA A 219 -7.70 5.73 -10.24
N GLY A 220 -6.99 6.38 -11.18
CA GLY A 220 -6.24 7.60 -10.90
C GLY A 220 -7.13 8.83 -10.70
N LYS A 221 -8.26 8.92 -11.42
CA LYS A 221 -9.30 9.93 -11.17
C LYS A 221 -9.87 9.77 -9.77
N ASP A 222 -10.27 8.55 -9.42
CA ASP A 222 -10.87 8.25 -8.11
C ASP A 222 -9.87 8.59 -6.98
N LEU A 223 -8.60 8.19 -7.13
CA LEU A 223 -7.54 8.51 -6.17
C LEU A 223 -7.30 10.03 -6.04
N ALA A 224 -7.42 10.80 -7.13
CA ALA A 224 -7.30 12.26 -7.07
C ALA A 224 -8.46 12.89 -6.30
N VAL A 225 -9.69 12.41 -6.51
CA VAL A 225 -10.87 12.84 -5.75
C VAL A 225 -10.71 12.52 -4.26
N GLU A 226 -10.24 11.31 -3.94
CA GLU A 226 -9.92 10.93 -2.55
C GLU A 226 -8.86 11.83 -1.94
N ALA A 227 -7.77 12.11 -2.67
CA ALA A 227 -6.70 12.97 -2.17
C ALA A 227 -7.19 14.39 -1.84
N ILE A 228 -8.06 14.96 -2.68
CA ILE A 228 -8.67 16.27 -2.43
C ILE A 228 -9.59 16.20 -1.20
N GLU A 229 -10.42 15.17 -1.11
CA GLU A 229 -11.33 14.96 0.00
C GLU A 229 -10.60 14.85 1.34
N ASP A 230 -9.54 14.05 1.39
CA ASP A 230 -8.74 13.81 2.58
C ASP A 230 -8.06 15.09 3.07
N VAL A 231 -7.63 15.96 2.14
CA VAL A 231 -7.11 17.29 2.45
C VAL A 231 -8.20 18.20 3.01
N LEU A 232 -9.39 18.20 2.42
CA LEU A 232 -10.51 19.01 2.90
C LEU A 232 -11.03 18.52 4.27
N TRP A 233 -11.00 17.22 4.55
CA TRP A 233 -11.38 16.66 5.86
C TRP A 233 -10.49 17.12 7.00
N LYS A 234 -9.27 17.61 6.72
CA LYS A 234 -8.39 18.22 7.73
C LYS A 234 -8.87 19.61 8.18
N ILE A 235 -9.78 20.24 7.43
CA ILE A 235 -10.39 21.51 7.83
C ILE A 235 -11.35 21.22 9.01
N PRO A 236 -11.20 21.90 10.16
CA PRO A 236 -12.06 21.68 11.32
C PRO A 236 -13.55 21.81 10.97
N GLY A 237 -14.34 20.79 11.35
CA GLY A 237 -15.78 20.75 11.10
C GLY A 237 -16.21 20.36 9.68
N TYR A 238 -15.28 20.21 8.72
CA TYR A 238 -15.65 19.97 7.32
C TYR A 238 -16.34 18.63 7.08
N LYS A 239 -15.91 17.56 7.77
CA LYS A 239 -16.41 16.20 7.54
C LYS A 239 -17.92 16.07 7.82
N THR A 240 -18.42 16.78 8.85
CA THR A 240 -19.82 16.74 9.30
C THR A 240 -20.65 17.94 8.86
N ALA A 241 -20.03 18.93 8.20
CA ALA A 241 -20.67 20.16 7.76
C ALA A 241 -21.76 19.89 6.71
N THR A 242 -22.80 20.72 6.73
CA THR A 242 -23.77 20.77 5.61
C THR A 242 -23.08 21.26 4.33
N ARG A 243 -23.76 21.17 3.18
CA ARG A 243 -23.23 21.67 1.92
C ARG A 243 -22.82 23.15 2.02
N GLU A 244 -23.71 23.98 2.54
CA GLU A 244 -23.52 25.44 2.65
C GLU A 244 -22.33 25.75 3.57
N GLU A 245 -22.19 24.98 4.64
CA GLU A 245 -21.07 25.08 5.57
C GLU A 245 -19.75 24.61 4.95
N LYS A 246 -19.76 23.55 4.14
CA LYS A 246 -18.58 23.11 3.37
C LYS A 246 -18.12 24.20 2.40
N ILE A 247 -19.05 24.84 1.70
CA ILE A 247 -18.75 25.99 0.82
C ILE A 247 -18.12 27.12 1.62
N ARG A 248 -18.70 27.49 2.77
CA ARG A 248 -18.14 28.50 3.67
C ARG A 248 -16.73 28.13 4.14
N LEU A 249 -16.51 26.89 4.57
CA LEU A 249 -15.21 26.41 5.03
C LEU A 249 -14.17 26.43 3.89
N ILE A 250 -14.52 26.04 2.67
CA ILE A 250 -13.62 26.14 1.50
C ILE A 250 -13.26 27.60 1.23
N ARG A 251 -14.24 28.51 1.23
CA ARG A 251 -13.99 29.94 1.03
C ARG A 251 -13.03 30.49 2.09
N THR A 252 -13.24 30.14 3.36
CA THR A 252 -12.40 30.61 4.46
C THR A 252 -11.00 30.01 4.47
N TYR A 253 -10.89 28.68 4.43
CA TYR A 253 -9.62 27.98 4.69
C TYR A 253 -8.80 27.68 3.44
N VAL A 254 -9.45 27.51 2.29
CA VAL A 254 -8.78 27.14 1.03
C VAL A 254 -8.60 28.37 0.14
N MET A 255 -9.67 29.15 -0.08
CA MET A 255 -9.58 30.37 -0.88
C MET A 255 -8.92 31.52 -0.12
N GLY A 256 -9.23 31.65 1.18
CA GLY A 256 -8.60 32.62 2.08
C GLY A 256 -7.20 32.25 2.57
N TYR A 257 -6.64 31.11 2.12
CA TYR A 257 -5.31 30.67 2.53
C TYR A 257 -4.24 31.70 2.15
N ARG A 258 -3.38 32.08 3.09
CA ARG A 258 -2.31 33.05 2.84
C ARG A 258 -1.01 32.32 2.53
N SER A 259 -0.48 32.51 1.31
CA SER A 259 0.82 31.95 0.95
C SER A 259 1.89 32.52 1.90
N PRO A 260 2.71 31.68 2.56
CA PRO A 260 3.78 32.14 3.45
C PRO A 260 4.79 33.08 2.77
N THR A 261 4.94 32.94 1.44
CA THR A 261 5.87 33.75 0.65
C THR A 261 5.19 34.91 -0.08
N GLY A 262 3.85 34.94 -0.12
CA GLY A 262 3.07 35.91 -0.89
C GLY A 262 3.21 35.82 -2.41
N LYS A 263 4.01 34.88 -2.93
CA LYS A 263 4.32 34.76 -4.37
C LYS A 263 3.31 33.96 -5.17
N GLU A 264 2.55 33.09 -4.52
CA GLU A 264 1.56 32.22 -5.17
C GLU A 264 0.14 32.56 -4.75
N HIS A 265 -0.83 32.29 -5.64
CA HIS A 265 -2.24 32.37 -5.31
C HIS A 265 -2.53 31.45 -4.10
N GLY A 266 -3.14 32.00 -3.06
CA GLY A 266 -3.35 31.34 -1.77
C GLY A 266 -3.91 29.92 -1.87
N THR A 267 -4.93 29.73 -2.70
CA THR A 267 -5.56 28.43 -2.96
C THR A 267 -4.65 27.41 -3.61
N LEU A 268 -3.76 27.84 -4.51
CA LEU A 268 -2.78 26.95 -5.11
C LEU A 268 -1.76 26.51 -4.07
N GLN A 269 -1.28 27.46 -3.26
CA GLN A 269 -0.35 27.18 -2.17
C GLN A 269 -0.96 26.22 -1.15
N PHE A 270 -2.24 26.38 -0.78
CA PHE A 270 -2.94 25.47 0.13
C PHE A 270 -2.83 24.00 -0.31
N PHE A 271 -3.11 23.72 -1.59
CA PHE A 271 -3.04 22.35 -2.12
C PHE A 271 -1.60 21.83 -2.21
N LYS A 272 -0.62 22.71 -2.49
CA LYS A 272 0.80 22.34 -2.47
C LYS A 272 1.26 21.98 -1.07
N ASP A 273 0.98 22.85 -0.09
CA ASP A 273 1.33 22.66 1.32
C ASP A 273 0.63 21.43 1.92
N SER A 274 -0.53 21.04 1.36
CA SER A 274 -1.26 19.82 1.71
C SER A 274 -0.72 18.56 1.01
N GLY A 275 0.33 18.66 0.21
CA GLY A 275 1.01 17.54 -0.45
C GLY A 275 0.48 17.16 -1.83
N LEU A 276 -0.41 17.96 -2.44
CA LEU A 276 -1.03 17.67 -3.74
C LEU A 276 -0.30 18.27 -4.95
N SER A 277 0.90 18.83 -4.78
CA SER A 277 1.75 19.37 -5.86
C SER A 277 1.91 18.42 -7.06
N GLY A 278 2.07 17.12 -6.80
CA GLY A 278 2.17 16.11 -7.84
C GLY A 278 0.86 15.86 -8.61
N MET A 279 -0.29 15.99 -7.94
CA MET A 279 -1.61 15.87 -8.57
C MET A 279 -1.89 17.09 -9.45
N LEU A 280 -1.61 18.30 -8.94
CA LEU A 280 -1.79 19.57 -9.64
C LEU A 280 -1.04 19.62 -10.97
N SER A 281 0.16 19.07 -11.00
CA SER A 281 1.06 19.11 -12.16
C SER A 281 0.90 17.94 -13.13
N LYS A 282 0.45 16.76 -12.68
CA LYS A 282 0.51 15.52 -13.48
C LYS A 282 -0.82 14.79 -13.66
N SER A 283 -1.90 15.23 -13.01
CA SER A 283 -3.21 14.58 -13.17
C SER A 283 -3.84 14.96 -14.52
N PRO A 284 -4.08 13.99 -15.43
CA PRO A 284 -4.72 14.25 -16.71
C PRO A 284 -6.23 14.55 -16.57
N HIS A 285 -6.78 14.42 -15.37
CA HIS A 285 -8.20 14.66 -15.09
C HIS A 285 -8.50 16.11 -14.72
N LEU A 286 -7.47 16.94 -14.56
CA LEU A 286 -7.65 18.37 -14.36
C LEU A 286 -7.83 19.04 -15.72
N ALA A 287 -8.93 19.79 -15.89
CA ALA A 287 -9.16 20.59 -17.09
C ALA A 287 -8.04 21.62 -17.36
N LYS A 288 -7.38 22.08 -16.29
CA LYS A 288 -6.18 22.93 -16.36
C LYS A 288 -5.23 22.56 -15.22
N HIS A 289 -3.98 22.25 -15.55
CA HIS A 289 -2.94 22.00 -14.55
C HIS A 289 -2.70 23.23 -13.67
N SER A 290 -2.36 22.97 -12.40
CA SER A 290 -2.09 24.02 -11.41
C SER A 290 -3.23 25.04 -11.27
N SER A 291 -4.48 24.65 -11.58
CA SER A 291 -5.67 25.49 -11.47
C SER A 291 -6.51 25.03 -10.28
N PRO A 292 -6.55 25.80 -9.16
CA PRO A 292 -7.38 25.45 -8.01
C PRO A 292 -8.87 25.27 -8.35
N PRO A 293 -9.49 26.09 -9.24
CA PRO A 293 -10.86 25.82 -9.68
C PRO A 293 -11.02 24.46 -10.37
N ALA A 294 -10.05 24.00 -11.16
CA ALA A 294 -10.12 22.69 -11.80
C ALA A 294 -10.06 21.54 -10.78
N VAL A 295 -9.30 21.72 -9.69
CA VAL A 295 -9.24 20.75 -8.58
C VAL A 295 -10.58 20.64 -7.88
N LEU A 296 -11.16 21.79 -7.49
CA LEU A 296 -12.45 21.81 -6.79
C LEU A 296 -13.57 21.25 -7.67
N ARG A 297 -13.56 21.53 -8.99
CA ARG A 297 -14.53 20.93 -9.93
C ARG A 297 -14.37 19.42 -10.04
N LEU A 298 -13.14 18.91 -10.12
CA LEU A 298 -12.90 17.47 -10.15
C LEU A 298 -13.45 16.78 -8.90
N TYR A 299 -13.28 17.40 -7.73
CA TYR A 299 -13.85 16.91 -6.47
C TYR A 299 -15.38 16.99 -6.47
N ASP A 300 -15.95 18.11 -6.93
CA ASP A 300 -17.39 18.31 -6.98
C ASP A 300 -18.08 17.30 -7.89
N GLU A 301 -17.52 17.06 -9.08
CA GLU A 301 -18.00 16.01 -10.01
C GLU A 301 -17.90 14.61 -9.41
N GLY A 302 -16.85 14.35 -8.63
CA GLY A 302 -16.59 13.02 -8.05
C GLY A 302 -17.41 12.70 -6.81
N ARG A 303 -17.90 13.73 -6.09
CA ARG A 303 -18.63 13.58 -4.82
C ARG A 303 -20.02 14.20 -4.82
N SER A 304 -20.41 14.87 -5.89
CA SER A 304 -21.70 15.56 -6.04
C SER A 304 -21.99 16.49 -4.86
N VAL A 305 -21.00 17.28 -4.44
CA VAL A 305 -21.12 18.18 -3.29
C VAL A 305 -22.01 19.38 -3.64
N GLY A 306 -22.10 19.73 -4.92
CA GLY A 306 -22.83 20.87 -5.44
C GLY A 306 -22.11 22.18 -5.18
N LEU A 307 -20.76 22.19 -5.19
CA LEU A 307 -19.95 23.40 -4.99
C LEU A 307 -20.15 24.43 -6.12
N PHE A 308 -20.51 23.97 -7.32
CA PHE A 308 -20.70 24.82 -8.50
C PHE A 308 -22.13 24.82 -9.05
N ASP A 309 -23.13 24.36 -8.29
CA ASP A 309 -24.56 24.38 -8.68
C ASP A 309 -25.09 25.82 -8.78
N PRO A 310 -25.42 26.33 -9.99
CA PRO A 310 -25.94 27.68 -10.16
C PRO A 310 -27.33 27.87 -9.55
N ASP A 311 -28.20 26.85 -9.66
CA ASP A 311 -29.61 26.90 -9.26
C ASP A 311 -29.83 26.93 -7.73
N LYS A 312 -28.77 26.76 -6.93
CA LYS A 312 -28.82 26.76 -5.46
C LYS A 312 -28.10 27.94 -4.82
N ASP A 313 -27.38 28.76 -5.59
CA ASP A 313 -26.64 29.93 -5.09
C ASP A 313 -27.57 31.12 -4.75
N ASP A 314 -28.80 31.13 -5.29
CA ASP A 314 -29.79 32.19 -5.04
C ASP A 314 -30.49 32.07 -3.66
N SER A 315 -30.48 30.89 -3.03
CA SER A 315 -31.06 30.69 -1.69
C SER A 315 -30.26 31.37 -0.56
N ILE A 316 -28.96 31.61 -0.78
CA ILE A 316 -28.11 32.33 0.18
C ILE A 316 -28.42 33.84 0.14
N LYS A 317 -28.76 34.37 -1.04
CA LYS A 317 -29.15 35.79 -1.16
C LYS A 317 -30.47 36.09 -0.47
N GLU A 318 -31.49 35.20 -0.54
CA GLU A 318 -32.77 35.44 0.15
C GLU A 318 -32.67 35.39 1.67
N THR A 319 -31.80 34.53 2.22
CA THR A 319 -31.69 34.35 3.68
C THR A 319 -30.94 35.52 4.35
N GLU A 320 -29.96 36.12 3.66
CA GLU A 320 -29.26 37.34 4.12
C GLU A 320 -30.10 38.61 3.91
N LEU A 321 -30.89 38.70 2.83
CA LEU A 321 -31.84 39.81 2.61
C LEU A 321 -32.96 39.83 3.65
N ARG A 322 -33.45 38.67 4.10
CA ARG A 322 -34.48 38.59 5.16
C ARG A 322 -33.94 38.93 6.56
N ARG A 323 -32.66 38.69 6.84
CA ARG A 323 -32.02 39.11 8.11
C ARG A 323 -31.67 40.60 8.15
N GLY A 324 -31.40 41.22 7.00
CA GLY A 324 -31.16 42.67 6.89
C GLY A 324 -32.43 43.55 6.98
N HIS A 325 -33.63 42.98 6.81
CA HIS A 325 -34.89 43.73 6.82
C HIS A 325 -35.63 43.75 8.17
N GLN A 326 -35.14 43.06 9.20
CA GLN A 326 -35.78 43.03 10.54
C GLN A 326 -35.16 43.97 11.58
N SER A 327 -34.09 44.72 11.27
CA SER A 327 -33.41 45.60 12.25
C SER A 327 -33.71 47.11 12.13
N HIS A 328 -34.60 47.54 11.24
CA HIS A 328 -34.99 48.95 11.12
C HIS A 328 -36.50 49.15 11.06
N ARG A 329 -37.17 48.96 12.20
CA ARG A 329 -38.43 49.64 12.54
C ARG A 329 -38.66 49.48 14.04
N TYR A 330 -38.15 50.40 14.84
CA TYR A 330 -38.79 50.98 16.03
C TYR A 330 -37.88 52.12 16.52
N GLY A 331 -38.39 53.34 16.44
CA GLY A 331 -37.65 54.55 16.80
C GLY A 331 -38.34 55.80 16.26
N LYS A 332 -39.53 56.11 16.78
CA LYS A 332 -40.03 57.46 16.99
C LYS A 332 -40.88 57.49 18.24
#